data_AF-A0A356T7T2-F1
#
_entry.id   AF-A0A356T7T2-F1
#
_cell.length_a   1.000
_cell.length_b   1.000
_cell.length_c   1.000
_cell.angle_alpha   90.00
_cell.angle_beta   90.00
_cell.angle_gamma   90.00
#
_symmetry.space_group_name_H-M   'P 1'
#
loop_
_entity.id
_entity.type
_entity.pdbx_description
1 polymer ?
#
loop_
_entity_poly.entity_id
_entity_poly.type
_entity_poly.pdbx_seq_one_letter_code
_entity_poly.pdbx_strand_id
1 'polypeptide(L)'
;MKLVWVGAALLAPMMMGARGGGCGGPLTSMTPTPDVEGDWAVTYDDALHVEIGIGGATYDATLPEEGGTVMVEHGGYLIPFTLDCSRPEIVCPSEAWPDRVSVSQREPEYPHRMWVTIPQQECMGTMRDPDPSECGANTLNPECEQVCDGEITTVDRDTFGLIDEAGASFDLLLGGSIATNGVNCVLLGVSSAHADLTSTGSEETEDWYAEEMRNGEVVAAYGGGCLWADDAGGDEELQALVLAASLKFTTGFTAVRAE
;
A
#
# COMPACT_ATOMS: atom_id res chain seq x y z
N MET A 1 41.47 -0.80 19.48
CA MET A 1 40.00 -0.77 19.38
C MET A 1 39.58 0.55 18.78
N LYS A 2 39.12 0.54 17.52
CA LYS A 2 38.39 1.66 16.91
C LYS A 2 36.95 1.19 16.75
N LEU A 3 36.04 1.74 17.56
CA LEU A 3 34.61 1.58 17.38
C LEU A 3 34.23 2.39 16.14
N VAL A 4 33.86 1.70 15.06
CA VAL A 4 33.19 2.31 13.93
C VAL A 4 31.71 2.40 14.32
N TRP A 5 31.24 3.63 14.54
CA TRP A 5 29.82 3.95 14.62
C TRP A 5 29.25 3.79 13.20
N VAL A 6 28.57 2.67 12.93
CA VAL A 6 27.68 2.56 11.78
C VAL A 6 26.39 3.26 12.18
N GLY A 7 26.14 4.40 11.56
CA GLY A 7 25.01 5.27 11.86
C GLY A 7 23.68 4.58 11.61
N ALA A 8 22.84 4.59 12.64
CA ALA A 8 21.40 4.38 12.53
C ALA A 8 20.77 5.58 11.80
N ALA A 9 20.81 5.57 10.47
CA ALA A 9 20.28 6.66 9.63
C ALA A 9 19.50 6.15 8.40
N LEU A 10 18.77 5.04 8.53
CA LEU A 10 18.08 4.41 7.38
C LEU A 10 16.58 4.12 7.56
N LEU A 11 15.89 4.79 8.48
CA LEU A 11 14.43 4.62 8.68
C LEU A 11 13.60 5.86 8.34
N ALA A 12 14.07 6.72 7.44
CA ALA A 12 13.41 8.01 7.15
C ALA A 12 13.01 8.23 5.67
N PRO A 13 12.39 7.24 4.99
CA PRO A 13 11.35 7.62 4.03
C PRO A 13 10.02 6.87 4.13
N MET A 14 9.83 5.93 5.05
CA MET A 14 8.61 5.11 5.12
C MET A 14 7.38 5.79 5.76
N MET A 15 7.31 7.13 5.75
CA MET A 15 6.14 7.90 6.22
C MET A 15 5.64 8.87 5.14
N MET A 16 6.00 8.60 3.89
CA MET A 16 5.57 9.32 2.71
C MET A 16 4.34 8.60 2.16
N GLY A 17 3.17 9.24 2.16
CA GLY A 17 2.01 8.74 1.43
C GLY A 17 2.29 8.67 -0.07
N ALA A 18 1.29 8.26 -0.86
CA ALA A 18 1.41 7.99 -2.30
C ALA A 18 2.31 8.99 -3.08
N ARG A 19 2.21 10.29 -2.75
CA ARG A 19 2.98 11.41 -3.34
C ARG A 19 4.02 12.10 -2.42
N GLY A 20 4.44 11.48 -1.33
CA GLY A 20 5.42 12.11 -0.42
C GLY A 20 4.83 13.06 0.63
N GLY A 21 3.53 13.36 0.56
CA GLY A 21 2.76 13.96 1.65
C GLY A 21 2.34 12.87 2.62
N GLY A 22 2.73 12.96 3.89
CA GLY A 22 2.17 12.06 4.91
C GLY A 22 0.72 12.44 5.23
N CYS A 23 -0.02 11.56 5.91
CA CYS A 23 -1.33 11.86 6.50
C CYS A 23 -1.26 12.86 7.68
N GLY A 24 -0.32 13.81 7.66
CA GLY A 24 -0.20 14.93 8.60
C GLY A 24 -1.17 16.08 8.29
N GLY A 25 -2.23 15.79 7.54
CA GLY A 25 -3.25 16.74 7.10
C GLY A 25 -4.15 17.28 8.22
N PRO A 26 -5.33 17.80 7.88
CA PRO A 26 -6.23 18.56 8.77
C PRO A 26 -6.99 17.71 9.79
N LEU A 27 -6.29 16.83 10.51
CA LEU A 27 -6.86 15.90 11.48
C LEU A 27 -7.75 16.57 12.52
N THR A 28 -7.41 17.79 12.94
CA THR A 28 -8.19 18.55 13.94
C THR A 28 -8.90 19.75 13.34
N SER A 29 -8.95 19.88 12.01
CA SER A 29 -9.61 21.03 11.38
C SER A 29 -11.12 20.89 11.51
N MET A 30 -11.76 22.04 11.74
CA MET A 30 -13.20 22.21 11.85
C MET A 30 -13.76 23.06 10.71
N THR A 31 -12.93 23.42 9.73
CA THR A 31 -13.38 24.15 8.54
C THR A 31 -14.28 23.24 7.69
N PRO A 32 -15.25 23.80 6.94
CA PRO A 32 -16.04 23.00 6.03
C PRO A 32 -15.18 22.33 4.94
N THR A 33 -15.67 21.21 4.41
CA THR A 33 -15.06 20.41 3.34
C THR A 33 -16.21 19.87 2.48
N PRO A 34 -15.99 19.40 1.23
CA PRO A 34 -17.08 18.78 0.49
C PRO A 34 -17.59 17.53 1.21
N ASP A 35 -18.89 17.31 1.10
CA ASP A 35 -19.49 16.01 1.39
C ASP A 35 -18.92 14.96 0.42
N VAL A 36 -18.27 13.92 0.95
CA VAL A 36 -17.78 12.75 0.21
C VAL A 36 -18.51 11.46 0.58
N GLU A 37 -19.48 11.52 1.48
CA GLU A 37 -20.20 10.37 2.02
C GLU A 37 -21.04 9.67 0.96
N GLY A 38 -20.90 8.35 0.83
CA GLY A 38 -21.67 7.53 -0.10
C GLY A 38 -20.83 6.43 -0.72
N ASP A 39 -21.46 5.69 -1.64
CA ASP A 39 -20.80 4.66 -2.43
C ASP A 39 -20.17 5.28 -3.69
N TRP A 40 -18.99 4.79 -4.05
CA TRP A 40 -18.23 5.27 -5.20
C TRP A 40 -17.90 4.09 -6.11
N ALA A 41 -18.20 4.25 -7.40
CA ALA A 41 -17.80 3.31 -8.44
C ALA A 41 -16.42 3.71 -8.98
N VAL A 42 -15.44 2.84 -8.75
CA VAL A 42 -14.03 3.03 -9.10
C VAL A 42 -13.74 2.38 -10.45
N THR A 43 -12.96 3.06 -11.28
CA THR A 43 -12.43 2.55 -12.56
C THR A 43 -10.92 2.72 -12.55
N TYR A 44 -10.22 1.60 -12.76
CA TYR A 44 -8.77 1.52 -12.77
C TYR A 44 -8.17 1.74 -14.15
N ASP A 45 -6.92 2.18 -14.16
CA ASP A 45 -6.04 2.06 -15.32
C ASP A 45 -5.70 0.58 -15.58
N ASP A 46 -5.37 0.26 -16.82
CA ASP A 46 -5.06 -1.11 -17.29
C ASP A 46 -3.59 -1.53 -17.05
N ALA A 47 -2.87 -0.75 -16.25
CA ALA A 47 -1.43 -0.92 -16.03
C ALA A 47 -1.02 -0.70 -14.57
N LEU A 48 -0.10 -1.54 -14.10
CA LEU A 48 0.59 -1.41 -12.83
C LEU A 48 1.99 -0.84 -13.07
N HIS A 49 2.29 0.30 -12.48
CA HIS A 49 3.66 0.77 -12.34
C HIS A 49 4.34 0.06 -11.17
N VAL A 50 5.54 -0.46 -11.41
CA VAL A 50 6.30 -1.23 -10.43
C VAL A 50 7.64 -0.55 -10.19
N GLU A 51 7.88 -0.15 -8.94
CA GLU A 51 9.19 0.33 -8.48
C GLU A 51 9.83 -0.76 -7.61
N ILE A 52 11.05 -1.15 -7.95
CA ILE A 52 11.82 -2.22 -7.31
C ILE A 52 13.12 -1.62 -6.77
N GLY A 53 13.29 -1.63 -5.46
CA GLY A 53 14.51 -1.19 -4.77
C GLY A 53 15.39 -2.38 -4.37
N ILE A 54 16.61 -2.50 -4.89
CA ILE A 54 17.58 -3.55 -4.52
C ILE A 54 18.90 -2.89 -4.12
N GLY A 55 19.33 -3.07 -2.87
CA GLY A 55 20.65 -2.59 -2.41
C GLY A 55 20.88 -1.08 -2.61
N GLY A 56 19.82 -0.27 -2.60
CA GLY A 56 19.87 1.17 -2.83
C GLY A 56 19.78 1.61 -4.31
N ALA A 57 19.70 0.67 -5.25
CA ALA A 57 19.33 0.94 -6.63
C ALA A 57 17.81 0.82 -6.81
N THR A 58 17.23 1.65 -7.67
CA THR A 58 15.79 1.62 -8.01
C THR A 58 15.62 1.25 -9.47
N TYR A 59 14.64 0.39 -9.75
CA TYR A 59 14.26 -0.07 -11.07
C TYR A 59 12.76 0.14 -11.28
N ASP A 60 12.41 0.65 -12.45
CA ASP A 60 11.04 0.96 -12.82
C ASP A 60 10.57 0.04 -13.94
N ALA A 61 9.34 -0.45 -13.82
CA ALA A 61 8.67 -1.22 -14.86
C ALA A 61 7.18 -0.92 -14.92
N THR A 62 6.55 -1.43 -15.97
CA THR A 62 5.10 -1.42 -16.15
C THR A 62 4.64 -2.83 -16.48
N LEU A 63 3.62 -3.29 -15.77
CA LEU A 63 2.97 -4.58 -15.95
C LEU A 63 1.49 -4.38 -16.31
N PRO A 64 0.83 -5.37 -16.94
CA PRO A 64 -0.62 -5.45 -16.98
C PRO A 64 -1.25 -5.50 -15.58
N GLU A 65 -2.56 -5.23 -15.49
CA GLU A 65 -3.31 -5.26 -14.22
C GLU A 65 -3.26 -6.62 -13.51
N GLU A 66 -3.16 -7.72 -14.26
CA GLU A 66 -3.09 -9.07 -13.69
C GLU A 66 -1.68 -9.45 -13.19
N GLY A 67 -0.70 -8.56 -13.39
CA GLY A 67 0.71 -8.79 -13.11
C GLY A 67 1.48 -9.36 -14.31
N GLY A 68 2.64 -9.94 -14.03
CA GLY A 68 3.56 -10.46 -15.03
C GLY A 68 5.00 -10.51 -14.55
N THR A 69 5.91 -10.79 -15.48
CA THR A 69 7.34 -10.94 -15.19
C THR A 69 8.14 -9.79 -15.80
N VAL A 70 9.06 -9.21 -15.02
CA VAL A 70 10.08 -8.27 -15.50
C VAL A 70 11.46 -8.80 -15.19
N MET A 71 12.43 -8.52 -16.07
CA MET A 71 13.83 -8.90 -15.85
C MET A 71 14.60 -7.70 -15.34
N VAL A 72 15.17 -7.82 -14.14
CA VAL A 72 15.96 -6.75 -13.50
C VAL A 72 17.45 -7.09 -13.60
N GLU A 73 18.25 -6.21 -14.17
CA GLU A 73 19.71 -6.36 -14.19
C GLU A 73 20.34 -5.68 -12.97
N HIS A 74 20.91 -6.47 -12.05
CA HIS A 74 21.56 -5.98 -10.84
C HIS A 74 22.89 -6.71 -10.61
N GLY A 75 23.98 -5.95 -10.42
CA GLY A 75 25.29 -6.54 -10.16
C GLY A 75 25.82 -7.46 -11.28
N GLY A 76 25.32 -7.32 -12.51
CA GLY A 76 25.65 -8.20 -13.65
C GLY A 76 24.84 -9.50 -13.71
N TYR A 77 23.86 -9.68 -12.82
CA TYR A 77 22.91 -10.78 -12.83
C TYR A 77 21.57 -10.29 -13.35
N LEU A 78 20.89 -11.15 -14.12
CA LEU A 78 19.55 -10.90 -14.62
C LEU A 78 18.55 -11.67 -13.76
N ILE A 79 17.75 -10.95 -13.00
CA ILE A 79 16.91 -11.48 -11.93
C ILE A 79 15.44 -11.37 -12.37
N PRO A 80 14.69 -12.49 -12.46
CA PRO A 80 13.28 -12.44 -12.80
C PRO A 80 12.44 -12.02 -11.58
N PHE A 81 11.76 -10.89 -11.71
CA PHE A 81 10.70 -10.47 -10.79
C PHE A 81 9.34 -10.89 -11.36
N THR A 82 8.49 -11.54 -10.56
CA THR A 82 7.15 -11.97 -11.03
C THR A 82 6.09 -11.54 -10.03
N LEU A 83 5.21 -10.65 -10.48
CA LEU A 83 3.98 -10.33 -9.77
C LEU A 83 2.86 -11.22 -10.32
N ASP A 84 2.19 -11.96 -9.45
CA ASP A 84 1.04 -12.80 -9.79
C ASP A 84 -0.14 -12.45 -8.90
N CYS A 85 -1.04 -11.60 -9.40
CA CYS A 85 -2.24 -11.16 -8.67
C CYS A 85 -3.26 -12.29 -8.46
N SER A 86 -3.05 -13.49 -9.01
CA SER A 86 -3.94 -14.64 -8.75
C SER A 86 -3.60 -15.40 -7.46
N ARG A 87 -2.44 -15.10 -6.86
CA ARG A 87 -2.00 -15.73 -5.61
C ARG A 87 -2.72 -15.09 -4.41
N PRO A 88 -3.42 -15.87 -3.55
CA PRO A 88 -4.19 -15.32 -2.44
C PRO A 88 -3.35 -14.60 -1.36
N GLU A 89 -2.05 -14.87 -1.30
CA GLU A 89 -1.10 -14.22 -0.41
C GLU A 89 -0.54 -12.88 -0.93
N ILE A 90 -0.90 -12.48 -2.15
CA ILE A 90 -0.57 -11.17 -2.74
C ILE A 90 -1.86 -10.34 -2.77
N VAL A 91 -1.76 -9.05 -2.42
CA VAL A 91 -2.90 -8.11 -2.46
C VAL A 91 -2.61 -7.05 -3.51
N CYS A 92 -3.15 -7.22 -4.72
CA CYS A 92 -2.94 -6.23 -5.76
C CYS A 92 -3.68 -4.92 -5.46
N PRO A 93 -3.25 -3.78 -6.02
CA PRO A 93 -3.83 -2.48 -5.70
C PRO A 93 -5.37 -2.43 -5.81
N SER A 94 -5.94 -3.06 -6.83
CA SER A 94 -7.39 -3.17 -7.04
C SER A 94 -8.11 -4.08 -6.03
N GLU A 95 -7.38 -4.92 -5.30
CA GLU A 95 -7.91 -5.71 -4.19
C GLU A 95 -7.84 -4.94 -2.88
N ALA A 96 -6.80 -4.10 -2.69
CA ALA A 96 -6.69 -3.23 -1.52
C ALA A 96 -7.66 -2.04 -1.56
N TRP A 97 -8.01 -1.58 -2.77
CA TRP A 97 -9.03 -0.55 -3.01
C TRP A 97 -10.00 -1.07 -4.08
N PRO A 98 -11.17 -1.60 -3.69
CA PRO A 98 -12.06 -2.29 -4.63
C PRO A 98 -12.71 -1.37 -5.68
N ASP A 99 -13.33 -1.98 -6.69
CA ASP A 99 -14.11 -1.30 -7.74
C ASP A 99 -15.37 -0.57 -7.20
N ARG A 100 -15.73 -0.84 -5.94
CA ARG A 100 -16.74 -0.12 -5.19
C ARG A 100 -16.26 0.12 -3.77
N VAL A 101 -16.17 1.39 -3.37
CA VAL A 101 -15.82 1.79 -2.00
C VAL A 101 -16.94 2.56 -1.35
N SER A 102 -17.16 2.35 -0.05
CA SER A 102 -18.14 3.10 0.74
C SER A 102 -17.41 4.07 1.65
N VAL A 103 -17.75 5.35 1.54
CA VAL A 103 -17.11 6.46 2.26
C VAL A 103 -18.08 7.05 3.27
N SER A 104 -17.61 7.39 4.47
CA SER A 104 -18.41 8.06 5.51
C SER A 104 -17.70 9.26 6.14
N GLN A 105 -18.47 10.29 6.52
CA GLN A 105 -18.02 11.47 7.27
C GLN A 105 -18.79 11.57 8.60
N ARG A 106 -18.55 10.59 9.46
CA ARG A 106 -19.34 10.38 10.69
C ARG A 106 -19.04 11.34 11.85
N GLU A 107 -18.09 12.26 11.71
CA GLU A 107 -17.71 13.23 12.74
C GLU A 107 -17.94 14.67 12.25
N PRO A 108 -19.14 15.24 12.45
CA PRO A 108 -19.48 16.56 11.94
C PRO A 108 -18.61 17.72 12.47
N GLU A 109 -18.00 17.54 13.64
CA GLU A 109 -17.06 18.52 14.22
C GLU A 109 -15.71 18.53 13.48
N TYR A 110 -15.33 17.43 12.83
CA TYR A 110 -14.05 17.26 12.13
C TYR A 110 -14.30 16.76 10.70
N PRO A 111 -14.88 17.61 9.82
CA PRO A 111 -15.44 17.15 8.56
C PRO A 111 -14.39 16.62 7.57
N HIS A 112 -13.12 17.03 7.71
CA HIS A 112 -12.02 16.50 6.89
C HIS A 112 -11.69 15.03 7.15
N ARG A 113 -12.22 14.45 8.23
CA ARG A 113 -12.02 13.03 8.54
C ARG A 113 -12.98 12.19 7.70
N MET A 114 -12.43 11.24 6.97
CA MET A 114 -13.19 10.28 6.20
C MET A 114 -12.80 8.86 6.60
N TRP A 115 -13.78 7.96 6.53
CA TRP A 115 -13.55 6.53 6.69
C TRP A 115 -14.03 5.81 5.44
N VAL A 116 -13.22 4.88 4.98
CA VAL A 116 -13.55 4.05 3.82
C VAL A 116 -13.55 2.60 4.25
N THR A 117 -14.65 1.92 3.99
CA THR A 117 -14.74 0.48 4.25
C THR A 117 -14.09 -0.27 3.09
N ILE A 118 -12.99 -0.94 3.37
CA ILE A 118 -12.22 -1.71 2.39
C ILE A 118 -11.96 -3.15 2.89
N PRO A 119 -11.80 -4.11 1.98
CA PRO A 119 -11.39 -5.46 2.33
C PRO A 119 -9.96 -5.45 2.89
N GLN A 120 -9.75 -6.11 4.03
CA GLN A 120 -8.44 -6.35 4.61
C GLN A 120 -8.26 -7.82 4.91
N GLN A 121 -7.06 -8.35 4.66
CA GLN A 121 -6.72 -9.70 5.06
C GLN A 121 -6.36 -9.73 6.54
N GLU A 122 -7.07 -10.58 7.29
CA GLU A 122 -6.84 -10.82 8.71
C GLU A 122 -6.54 -12.29 8.97
N CYS A 123 -5.64 -12.52 9.93
CA CYS A 123 -5.44 -13.83 10.52
C CYS A 123 -6.56 -14.12 11.53
N MET A 124 -7.43 -15.07 11.23
CA MET A 124 -8.51 -15.49 12.15
C MET A 124 -8.06 -16.55 13.15
N GLY A 125 -6.82 -17.04 13.02
CA GLY A 125 -6.22 -18.02 13.93
C GLY A 125 -5.21 -17.42 14.91
N THR A 126 -4.48 -18.31 15.56
CA THR A 126 -3.42 -17.90 16.49
C THR A 126 -2.20 -17.43 15.71
N MET A 127 -1.71 -16.24 16.02
CA MET A 127 -0.38 -15.81 15.61
C MET A 127 0.66 -16.69 16.31
N ARG A 128 1.58 -17.27 15.56
CA ARG A 128 2.67 -18.08 16.11
C ARG A 128 4.01 -17.41 15.85
N ASP A 129 4.99 -17.76 16.68
CA ASP A 129 6.37 -17.49 16.35
C ASP A 129 6.74 -18.29 15.08
N PRO A 130 7.46 -17.68 14.12
CA PRO A 130 7.90 -18.38 12.93
C PRO A 130 8.86 -19.52 13.30
N ASP A 131 8.98 -20.53 12.43
CA ASP A 131 10.01 -21.56 12.65
C ASP A 131 11.40 -20.89 12.60
N PRO A 132 12.38 -21.29 13.43
CA PRO A 132 13.73 -20.71 13.36
C PRO A 132 14.41 -20.86 11.99
N SER A 133 13.95 -21.77 11.13
CA SER A 133 14.40 -21.90 9.73
C SER A 133 13.65 -20.98 8.76
N GLU A 134 12.53 -20.40 9.17
CA GLU A 134 11.68 -19.49 8.40
C GLU A 134 11.92 -18.01 8.78
N CYS A 135 12.79 -17.73 9.76
CA CYS A 135 13.03 -16.38 10.26
C CYS A 135 14.51 -16.08 10.55
N GLY A 136 14.85 -14.79 10.56
CA GLY A 136 16.21 -14.29 10.79
C GLY A 136 16.87 -13.74 9.52
N ALA A 137 18.11 -13.26 9.64
CA ALA A 137 18.82 -12.65 8.53
C ALA A 137 18.83 -13.57 7.29
N ASN A 138 18.51 -12.99 6.13
CA ASN A 138 18.39 -13.70 4.85
C ASN A 138 17.21 -14.68 4.76
N THR A 139 16.13 -14.41 5.49
CA THR A 139 14.82 -15.07 5.33
C THR A 139 13.76 -14.06 4.91
N LEU A 140 12.56 -14.55 4.63
CA LEU A 140 11.36 -13.74 4.34
C LEU A 140 10.80 -13.04 5.57
N ASN A 141 11.32 -13.36 6.76
CA ASN A 141 10.92 -12.78 8.03
C ASN A 141 12.17 -12.42 8.87
N PRO A 142 12.92 -11.37 8.48
CA PRO A 142 14.21 -11.05 9.07
C PRO A 142 14.13 -10.63 10.55
N GLU A 143 13.02 -9.99 10.93
CA GLU A 143 12.75 -9.54 12.30
C GLU A 143 12.06 -10.62 13.15
N CYS A 144 11.83 -11.82 12.59
CA CYS A 144 11.10 -12.91 13.25
C CYS A 144 9.74 -12.47 13.82
N GLU A 145 9.02 -11.63 13.07
CA GLU A 145 7.66 -11.22 13.42
C GLU A 145 6.73 -12.44 13.45
N GLN A 146 5.67 -12.35 14.26
CA GLN A 146 4.73 -13.46 14.35
C GLN A 146 4.02 -13.67 13.01
N VAL A 147 3.83 -14.93 12.66
CA VAL A 147 3.16 -15.34 11.42
C VAL A 147 1.80 -15.94 11.74
N CYS A 148 0.86 -15.75 10.83
CA CYS A 148 -0.43 -16.43 10.93
C CYS A 148 -0.25 -17.92 10.64
N ASP A 149 -0.67 -18.78 11.58
CA ASP A 149 -0.74 -20.26 11.44
C ASP A 149 -2.16 -20.77 11.21
N GLY A 150 -3.11 -19.84 11.04
CA GLY A 150 -4.53 -20.13 10.89
C GLY A 150 -5.08 -19.72 9.54
N GLU A 151 -6.41 -19.76 9.44
CA GLU A 151 -7.12 -19.32 8.25
C GLU A 151 -6.93 -17.80 8.05
N ILE A 152 -6.52 -17.42 6.84
CA ILE A 152 -6.60 -16.04 6.36
C ILE A 152 -8.02 -15.81 5.86
N THR A 153 -8.63 -14.74 6.31
CA THR A 153 -9.91 -14.32 5.74
C THR A 153 -9.84 -12.85 5.36
N THR A 154 -10.49 -12.53 4.25
CA THR A 154 -10.78 -11.15 3.89
C THR A 154 -11.99 -10.68 4.69
N VAL A 155 -11.84 -9.59 5.43
CA VAL A 155 -12.89 -8.95 6.21
C VAL A 155 -12.92 -7.47 5.91
N ASP A 156 -14.12 -6.89 5.91
CA ASP A 156 -14.26 -5.45 5.69
C ASP A 156 -13.88 -4.67 6.97
N ARG A 157 -13.06 -3.64 6.77
CA ARG A 157 -12.59 -2.74 7.84
C ARG A 157 -12.66 -1.30 7.38
N ASP A 158 -13.04 -0.43 8.31
CA ASP A 158 -12.91 1.00 8.12
C ASP A 158 -11.44 1.37 8.22
N THR A 159 -10.92 1.96 7.15
CA THR A 159 -9.66 2.67 7.19
C THR A 159 -9.86 4.17 7.19
N PHE A 160 -8.86 4.88 7.69
CA PHE A 160 -8.92 6.30 7.95
C PHE A 160 -8.17 7.11 6.89
N GLY A 161 -8.81 8.18 6.42
CA GLY A 161 -8.22 9.17 5.52
C GLY A 161 -8.52 10.59 5.95
N LEU A 162 -7.81 11.52 5.32
CA LEU A 162 -7.98 12.95 5.50
C LEU A 162 -8.18 13.63 4.15
N ILE A 163 -9.24 14.41 4.04
CA ILE A 163 -9.43 15.38 2.97
C ILE A 163 -8.53 16.58 3.29
N ASP A 164 -7.84 17.15 2.29
CA ASP A 164 -7.00 18.33 2.50
C ASP A 164 -7.79 19.56 3.00
N GLU A 165 -7.07 20.59 3.48
CA GLU A 165 -7.70 21.83 3.97
C GLU A 165 -8.51 22.57 2.90
N ALA A 166 -8.18 22.37 1.61
CA ALA A 166 -8.88 23.03 0.51
C ALA A 166 -10.16 22.28 0.09
N GLY A 167 -10.38 21.07 0.59
CA GLY A 167 -11.43 20.17 0.10
C GLY A 167 -11.18 19.66 -1.33
N ALA A 168 -9.93 19.70 -1.80
CA ALA A 168 -9.58 19.46 -3.20
C ALA A 168 -8.97 18.07 -3.46
N SER A 169 -8.53 17.37 -2.41
CA SER A 169 -7.95 16.03 -2.51
C SER A 169 -8.06 15.28 -1.18
N PHE A 170 -7.85 13.97 -1.19
CA PHE A 170 -7.70 13.19 0.04
C PHE A 170 -6.48 12.28 0.01
N ASP A 171 -5.98 11.94 1.20
CA ASP A 171 -4.97 10.92 1.43
C ASP A 171 -5.49 9.92 2.46
N LEU A 172 -5.38 8.63 2.16
CA LEU A 172 -5.89 7.55 2.98
C LEU A 172 -4.85 6.44 3.08
N LEU A 173 -4.61 5.96 4.30
CA LEU A 173 -3.76 4.79 4.52
C LEU A 173 -4.61 3.54 4.35
N LEU A 174 -4.19 2.59 3.53
CA LEU A 174 -4.93 1.33 3.34
C LEU A 174 -4.73 0.37 4.51
N GLY A 175 -3.80 0.71 5.42
CA GLY A 175 -3.34 -0.15 6.50
C GLY A 175 -2.35 -1.20 5.99
N GLY A 176 -1.70 -1.88 6.93
CA GLY A 176 -0.96 -3.10 6.61
C GLY A 176 -1.88 -4.30 6.74
N SER A 177 -1.98 -5.12 5.69
CA SER A 177 -2.60 -6.44 5.78
C SER A 177 -1.56 -7.49 6.18
N ILE A 178 -2.01 -8.54 6.85
CA ILE A 178 -1.18 -9.69 7.21
C ILE A 178 -1.48 -10.82 6.21
N ALA A 179 -0.51 -11.14 5.35
CA ALA A 179 -0.63 -12.21 4.36
C ALA A 179 0.36 -13.39 4.59
N THR A 180 0.43 -13.89 5.84
CA THR A 180 0.40 -15.32 6.32
C THR A 180 1.41 -16.44 5.95
N ASN A 181 1.38 -17.52 6.76
CA ASN A 181 1.99 -18.85 6.59
C ASN A 181 3.53 -18.91 6.47
N GLY A 182 4.24 -18.16 7.31
CA GLY A 182 5.71 -18.19 7.34
C GLY A 182 6.38 -17.21 6.37
N VAL A 183 5.63 -16.62 5.44
CA VAL A 183 6.08 -15.55 4.54
C VAL A 183 5.32 -14.28 4.87
N ASN A 184 6.00 -13.29 5.42
CA ASN A 184 5.35 -12.04 5.79
C ASN A 184 5.27 -11.14 4.54
N CYS A 185 4.28 -11.39 3.65
CA CYS A 185 3.96 -10.48 2.53
C CYS A 185 3.23 -9.24 3.08
N VAL A 186 3.83 -8.54 4.04
CA VAL A 186 3.22 -7.37 4.67
C VAL A 186 3.03 -6.32 3.60
N LEU A 187 1.77 -5.92 3.35
CA LEU A 187 1.52 -4.58 2.82
C LEU A 187 2.14 -3.61 3.81
N LEU A 188 3.27 -3.02 3.45
CA LEU A 188 3.96 -2.06 4.30
C LEU A 188 2.98 -0.93 4.62
N GLY A 189 3.04 -0.39 5.83
CA GLY A 189 2.15 0.68 6.33
C GLY A 189 2.22 2.01 5.56
N VAL A 190 2.90 2.03 4.41
CA VAL A 190 2.93 3.10 3.41
C VAL A 190 1.89 2.90 2.30
N SER A 191 1.18 1.77 2.28
CA SER A 191 0.14 1.51 1.30
C SER A 191 -0.99 2.53 1.49
N SER A 192 -1.36 3.20 0.40
CA SER A 192 -2.21 4.39 0.46
C SER A 192 -3.07 4.53 -0.79
N ALA A 193 -4.19 5.23 -0.65
CA ALA A 193 -4.99 5.74 -1.74
C ALA A 193 -5.06 7.26 -1.66
N HIS A 194 -4.94 7.90 -2.81
CA HIS A 194 -5.02 9.35 -2.97
C HIS A 194 -5.92 9.66 -4.16
N ALA A 195 -6.68 10.75 -4.13
CA ALA A 195 -7.29 11.31 -5.33
C ALA A 195 -7.62 12.79 -5.17
N ASP A 196 -7.70 13.49 -6.30
CA ASP A 196 -8.26 14.83 -6.39
C ASP A 196 -9.80 14.73 -6.39
N LEU A 197 -10.46 15.65 -5.69
CA LEU A 197 -11.92 15.75 -5.60
C LEU A 197 -12.42 16.82 -6.56
N THR A 198 -13.36 16.45 -7.42
CA THR A 198 -14.15 17.41 -8.20
C THR A 198 -15.50 17.56 -7.51
N SER A 199 -15.82 18.78 -7.08
CA SER A 199 -17.02 19.08 -6.30
C SER A 199 -17.90 20.10 -6.98
N THR A 200 -19.20 19.99 -6.71
CA THR A 200 -20.18 21.07 -6.93
C THR A 200 -20.40 21.82 -5.62
N GLY A 201 -20.67 23.13 -5.72
CA GLY A 201 -20.79 24.03 -4.57
C GLY A 201 -19.43 24.52 -4.04
N SER A 202 -19.44 25.10 -2.85
CA SER A 202 -18.26 25.61 -2.15
C SER A 202 -18.56 25.77 -0.65
N GLU A 203 -17.54 26.07 0.14
CA GLU A 203 -17.70 26.43 1.57
C GLU A 203 -18.80 27.48 1.82
N GLU A 204 -19.02 28.42 0.87
CA GLU A 204 -19.97 29.52 1.01
C GLU A 204 -21.41 29.13 0.66
N THR A 205 -21.60 28.06 -0.13
CA THR A 205 -22.91 27.61 -0.60
C THR A 205 -23.14 26.23 0.02
N GLU A 206 -24.09 26.12 0.95
CA GLU A 206 -24.39 24.92 1.78
C GLU A 206 -24.53 23.57 1.02
N ASP A 207 -24.50 23.58 -0.31
CA ASP A 207 -24.50 22.44 -1.23
C ASP A 207 -23.08 22.06 -1.73
N TRP A 208 -22.08 21.95 -0.83
CA TRP A 208 -20.72 21.52 -1.22
C TRP A 208 -20.56 19.99 -1.15
N TYR A 209 -20.54 19.32 -2.30
CA TYR A 209 -20.40 17.86 -2.38
C TYR A 209 -19.44 17.45 -3.51
N ALA A 210 -18.62 16.44 -3.24
CA ALA A 210 -17.75 15.82 -4.25
C ALA A 210 -18.57 14.93 -5.18
N GLU A 211 -18.36 15.03 -6.48
CA GLU A 211 -19.05 14.23 -7.51
C GLU A 211 -18.14 13.18 -8.12
N GLU A 212 -16.85 13.50 -8.24
CA GLU A 212 -15.86 12.65 -8.90
C GLU A 212 -14.53 12.65 -8.14
N MET A 213 -13.85 11.51 -8.17
CA MET A 213 -12.44 11.36 -7.82
C MET A 213 -11.63 11.29 -9.12
N ARG A 214 -10.62 12.15 -9.25
CA ARG A 214 -9.76 12.28 -10.43
C ARG A 214 -8.29 12.14 -10.03
N ASN A 215 -7.45 11.79 -11.00
CA ASN A 215 -6.01 11.59 -10.79
C ASN A 215 -5.72 10.70 -9.57
N GLY A 216 -6.58 9.70 -9.36
CA GLY A 216 -6.49 8.80 -8.23
C GLY A 216 -5.27 7.91 -8.37
N GLU A 217 -4.63 7.60 -7.26
CA GLU A 217 -3.47 6.73 -7.20
C GLU A 217 -3.64 5.78 -6.02
N VAL A 218 -3.50 4.48 -6.28
CA VAL A 218 -3.42 3.44 -5.24
C VAL A 218 -2.02 2.88 -5.23
N VAL A 219 -1.39 2.93 -4.07
CA VAL A 219 -0.05 2.42 -3.81
C VAL A 219 -0.14 1.21 -2.88
N ALA A 220 0.39 0.08 -3.31
CA ALA A 220 0.60 -1.12 -2.51
C ALA A 220 2.09 -1.40 -2.41
N ALA A 221 2.65 -1.48 -1.19
CA ALA A 221 4.08 -1.67 -1.01
C ALA A 221 4.41 -2.95 -0.24
N TYR A 222 5.50 -3.62 -0.60
CA TYR A 222 5.90 -4.92 -0.07
C TYR A 222 7.39 -4.99 0.25
N GLY A 223 7.73 -5.86 1.20
CA GLY A 223 9.09 -6.39 1.35
C GLY A 223 9.39 -7.45 0.28
N GLY A 224 10.57 -7.37 -0.32
CA GLY A 224 10.95 -8.01 -1.57
C GLY A 224 10.73 -9.51 -1.61
N GLY A 225 11.14 -10.21 -0.55
CA GLY A 225 11.24 -11.66 -0.56
C GLY A 225 9.98 -12.45 -0.95
N CYS A 226 8.77 -11.88 -0.81
CA CYS A 226 7.52 -12.57 -1.16
C CYS A 226 7.22 -12.65 -2.66
N LEU A 227 7.81 -11.76 -3.47
CA LEU A 227 7.44 -11.53 -4.88
C LEU A 227 8.57 -11.89 -5.85
N TRP A 228 9.70 -12.37 -5.34
CA TRP A 228 10.78 -12.90 -6.17
C TRP A 228 10.60 -14.40 -6.35
N ALA A 229 10.82 -14.88 -7.58
CA ALA A 229 10.91 -16.31 -7.83
C ALA A 229 12.12 -16.88 -7.07
N ASP A 230 11.94 -18.07 -6.46
CA ASP A 230 12.77 -18.75 -5.45
C ASP A 230 14.30 -18.87 -5.70
N ASP A 231 14.86 -18.29 -6.75
CA ASP A 231 16.31 -18.24 -6.97
C ASP A 231 16.67 -17.00 -7.80
N ALA A 232 16.92 -15.88 -7.12
CA ALA A 232 17.70 -14.81 -7.70
C ALA A 232 19.12 -15.35 -7.91
N GLY A 233 19.37 -15.97 -9.07
CA GLY A 233 20.64 -16.61 -9.36
C GLY A 233 21.81 -15.68 -9.02
N GLY A 234 22.80 -16.16 -8.29
CA GLY A 234 23.85 -15.31 -7.74
C GLY A 234 24.56 -15.92 -6.53
N ASP A 235 25.25 -15.08 -5.78
CA ASP A 235 25.83 -15.43 -4.48
C ASP A 235 24.87 -15.13 -3.32
N GLU A 236 25.24 -15.56 -2.11
CA GLU A 236 24.45 -15.35 -0.88
C GLU A 236 24.21 -13.86 -0.58
N GLU A 237 25.11 -12.96 -1.03
CA GLU A 237 24.99 -11.52 -0.83
C GLU A 237 23.88 -10.94 -1.73
N LEU A 238 23.83 -11.34 -3.01
CA LEU A 238 22.75 -10.94 -3.90
C LEU A 238 21.40 -11.47 -3.43
N GLN A 239 21.34 -12.73 -2.98
CA GLN A 239 20.12 -13.31 -2.44
C GLN A 239 19.62 -12.51 -1.23
N ALA A 240 20.50 -12.14 -0.30
CA ALA A 240 20.16 -11.28 0.83
C ALA A 240 19.60 -9.91 0.41
N LEU A 241 20.20 -9.29 -0.62
CA LEU A 241 19.73 -7.99 -1.15
C LEU A 241 18.36 -8.08 -1.81
N VAL A 242 18.09 -9.18 -2.53
CA VAL A 242 16.78 -9.41 -3.18
C VAL A 242 15.69 -9.68 -2.15
N LEU A 243 16.01 -10.47 -1.11
CA LEU A 243 15.09 -10.71 0.00
C LEU A 243 14.75 -9.41 0.74
N ALA A 244 15.72 -8.52 0.88
CA ALA A 244 15.56 -7.19 1.48
C ALA A 244 15.07 -6.11 0.51
N ALA A 245 14.70 -6.46 -0.73
CA ALA A 245 14.25 -5.47 -1.70
C ALA A 245 12.98 -4.75 -1.21
N SER A 246 12.74 -3.54 -1.70
CA SER A 246 11.46 -2.86 -1.53
C SER A 246 10.69 -2.91 -2.83
N LEU A 247 9.39 -3.16 -2.77
CA LEU A 247 8.53 -3.22 -3.95
C LEU A 247 7.38 -2.25 -3.74
N LYS A 248 7.09 -1.42 -4.73
CA LYS A 248 5.96 -0.50 -4.72
C LYS A 248 5.20 -0.68 -6.03
N PHE A 249 3.92 -1.03 -5.91
CA PHE A 249 2.99 -1.09 -7.02
C PHE A 249 2.11 0.14 -6.99
N THR A 250 1.86 0.71 -8.16
CA THR A 250 1.04 1.91 -8.29
C THR A 250 0.12 1.76 -9.48
N THR A 251 -1.16 2.02 -9.28
CA THR A 251 -2.14 2.10 -10.36
C THR A 251 -2.95 3.37 -10.22
N GLY A 252 -3.33 3.94 -11.37
CA GLY A 252 -4.23 5.09 -11.41
C GLY A 252 -5.68 4.66 -11.32
N PHE A 253 -6.54 5.52 -10.78
CA PHE A 253 -7.98 5.33 -10.81
C PHE A 253 -8.75 6.64 -10.97
N THR A 254 -10.01 6.48 -11.37
CA THR A 254 -11.04 7.51 -11.25
C THR A 254 -12.25 6.90 -10.53
N ALA A 255 -13.07 7.73 -9.91
CA ALA A 255 -14.32 7.26 -9.34
C ALA A 255 -15.45 8.28 -9.53
N VAL A 256 -16.67 7.78 -9.61
CA VAL A 256 -17.89 8.58 -9.61
C VAL A 256 -18.80 8.09 -8.50
N ARG A 257 -19.61 8.98 -7.91
CA ARG A 257 -20.64 8.55 -6.95
C ARG A 257 -21.56 7.53 -7.61
N ALA A 258 -21.80 6.42 -6.92
CA ALA A 258 -22.76 5.41 -7.33
C ALA A 258 -24.19 5.88 -7.00
N GLU A 259 -25.13 5.62 -7.91
CA GLU A 259 -26.57 5.84 -7.69
C GLU A 259 -27.20 4.78 -6.76
#